data_AF-A0A9Q0RQD7-F1
#
_entry.id   AF-A0A9Q0RQD7-F1
#
_cell.length_a   1.000
_cell.length_b   1.000
_cell.length_c   1.000
_cell.angle_alpha   90.00
_cell.angle_beta   90.00
_cell.angle_gamma   90.00
#
_symmetry.space_group_name_H-M   'P 1'
#
loop_
_entity.id
_entity.type
_entity.pdbx_description
1 polymer ?
#
loop_
_entity_poly.entity_id
_entity_poly.type
_entity_poly.pdbx_seq_one_letter_code
_entity_poly.pdbx_strand_id
1 'polypeptide(L)'
;MIKAIVVVLFIIGTVAAQNDLKSLTEALIKRGETLVEDANREIEELYDSGHGHLASALEHQIALAEALVVSLKIEVHELKKTHAFHHLHAIEEELLHRENRIMEELHIIYEMKHHNHDHSHHTVEQLIERGEALIKKAKAALEHMKHTRDAHALETEMFWIEDLIDQLKKGPNDENLKKHAEQLARHEKTIEQLLDRVSY
;
A
#
# COMPACT_ATOMS: atom_id res chain seq x y z
N MET A 1 -15.27 17.23 52.05
CA MET A 1 -16.35 16.99 51.06
C MET A 1 -15.98 17.46 49.65
N ILE A 2 -15.28 18.60 49.47
CA ILE A 2 -14.88 19.12 48.13
C ILE A 2 -13.82 18.25 47.41
N LYS A 3 -12.91 17.59 48.14
CA LYS A 3 -11.87 16.72 47.54
C LYS A 3 -12.40 15.46 46.84
N ALA A 4 -13.58 14.95 47.22
CA ALA A 4 -14.16 13.75 46.62
C ALA A 4 -14.82 14.04 45.26
N ILE A 5 -15.41 15.24 45.09
CA ILE A 5 -16.11 15.63 43.87
C ILE A 5 -15.12 15.88 42.72
N VAL A 6 -13.96 16.47 43.01
CA VAL A 6 -12.91 16.71 42.00
C VAL A 6 -12.31 15.39 41.49
N VAL A 7 -12.12 14.39 42.36
CA VAL A 7 -11.62 13.07 41.97
C VAL A 7 -12.64 12.32 41.11
N VAL A 8 -13.93 12.39 41.45
CA VAL A 8 -14.99 11.76 40.66
C VAL A 8 -15.14 12.41 39.28
N LEU A 9 -15.07 13.74 39.17
CA LEU A 9 -15.10 14.44 37.88
C LEU A 9 -13.87 14.13 37.02
N PHE A 10 -12.68 13.98 37.63
CA PHE A 10 -11.47 13.59 36.91
C PHE A 10 -11.56 12.14 36.40
N ILE A 11 -12.06 11.22 37.24
CA ILE A 11 -12.27 9.82 36.85
C ILE A 11 -13.31 9.72 35.71
N ILE A 12 -14.45 10.42 35.82
CA ILE A 12 -15.48 10.43 34.78
C ILE A 12 -14.93 10.99 33.46
N GLY A 13 -14.16 12.09 33.50
CA GLY A 13 -13.51 12.66 32.32
C GLY A 13 -12.49 11.70 31.69
N THR A 14 -11.70 10.99 32.50
CA THR A 14 -10.74 9.99 31.98
C THR A 14 -11.42 8.75 31.43
N VAL A 15 -12.55 8.31 32.01
CA VAL A 15 -13.31 7.15 31.54
C VAL A 15 -14.06 7.47 30.25
N ALA A 16 -14.62 8.68 30.11
CA ALA A 16 -15.23 9.13 28.86
C ALA A 16 -14.19 9.20 27.73
N ALA A 17 -13.03 9.83 27.98
CA ALA A 17 -11.95 9.90 27.00
C ALA A 17 -11.37 8.51 26.65
N GLN A 18 -11.31 7.57 27.60
CA GLN A 18 -10.92 6.18 27.33
C GLN A 18 -11.95 5.41 26.52
N ASN A 19 -13.24 5.65 26.74
CA ASN A 19 -14.31 5.03 25.95
C ASN A 19 -14.31 5.54 24.50
N ASP A 20 -14.10 6.85 24.30
CA ASP A 20 -14.00 7.45 22.97
C ASP A 20 -12.78 6.91 22.20
N LEU A 21 -11.64 6.80 22.90
CA LEU A 21 -10.40 6.26 22.34
C LEU A 21 -10.57 4.79 21.93
N LYS A 22 -11.15 3.97 22.82
CA LYS A 22 -11.45 2.57 22.54
C LYS A 22 -12.38 2.43 21.34
N SER A 23 -13.44 3.24 21.28
CA SER A 23 -14.38 3.23 20.15
C SER A 23 -13.71 3.61 18.83
N LEU A 24 -12.79 4.58 18.85
CA LEU A 24 -12.01 4.97 17.67
C LEU A 24 -11.09 3.84 17.23
N THR A 25 -10.34 3.22 18.14
CA THR A 25 -9.45 2.10 17.81
C THR A 25 -10.23 0.90 17.28
N GLU A 26 -11.39 0.56 17.87
CA GLU A 26 -12.27 -0.51 17.36
C GLU A 26 -12.80 -0.20 15.95
N ALA A 27 -13.14 1.06 15.66
CA ALA A 27 -13.55 1.47 14.32
C ALA A 27 -12.40 1.37 13.29
N LEU A 28 -11.18 1.75 13.68
CA LEU A 28 -9.99 1.62 12.83
C LEU A 28 -9.64 0.15 12.55
N ILE A 29 -9.73 -0.71 13.57
CA ILE A 29 -9.57 -2.17 13.41
C ILE A 29 -10.57 -2.69 12.38
N LYS A 30 -11.85 -2.38 12.56
CA LYS A 30 -12.90 -2.84 11.65
C LYS A 30 -12.68 -2.34 10.21
N ARG A 31 -12.28 -1.07 10.04
CA ARG A 31 -11.95 -0.50 8.72
C ARG A 31 -10.81 -1.25 8.06
N GLY A 32 -9.73 -1.52 8.81
CA GLY A 32 -8.59 -2.27 8.27
C GLY A 32 -8.93 -3.73 7.97
N GLU A 33 -9.73 -4.39 8.79
CA GLU A 33 -10.23 -5.75 8.52
C GLU A 33 -11.08 -5.79 7.24
N THR A 34 -12.03 -4.88 7.08
CA THR A 34 -12.84 -4.79 5.85
C THR A 34 -11.97 -4.51 4.62
N LEU A 35 -11.00 -3.61 4.72
CA LEU A 35 -10.06 -3.31 3.63
C LEU A 35 -9.26 -4.56 3.21
N VAL A 36 -8.73 -5.30 4.18
CA VAL A 36 -7.98 -6.55 3.95
C VAL A 36 -8.89 -7.62 3.33
N GLU A 37 -10.11 -7.79 3.83
CA GLU A 37 -11.08 -8.75 3.30
C GLU A 37 -11.50 -8.44 1.86
N ASP A 38 -11.80 -7.18 1.56
CA ASP A 38 -12.17 -6.75 0.21
C ASP A 38 -11.00 -6.90 -0.76
N ALA A 39 -9.79 -6.48 -0.37
CA ALA A 39 -8.61 -6.59 -1.22
C ALA A 39 -8.17 -8.04 -1.47
N ASN A 40 -8.30 -8.94 -0.47
CA ASN A 40 -8.02 -10.36 -0.65
C ASN A 40 -9.00 -11.01 -1.64
N ARG A 41 -10.28 -10.61 -1.64
CA ARG A 41 -11.26 -11.09 -2.61
C ARG A 41 -10.88 -10.70 -4.04
N GLU A 42 -10.44 -9.47 -4.24
CA GLU A 42 -9.96 -9.00 -5.55
C GLU A 42 -8.72 -9.78 -6.01
N ILE A 43 -7.82 -10.14 -5.09
CA ILE A 43 -6.66 -11.01 -5.39
C ILE A 43 -7.12 -12.40 -5.82
N GLU A 44 -8.05 -13.02 -5.11
CA GLU A 44 -8.62 -14.31 -5.49
C GLU A 44 -9.21 -14.26 -6.90
N GLU A 45 -9.98 -13.21 -7.22
CA GLU A 45 -10.51 -13.00 -8.57
C GLU A 45 -9.42 -12.83 -9.63
N LEU A 46 -8.28 -12.22 -9.30
CA LEU A 46 -7.13 -12.11 -10.21
C LEU A 46 -6.49 -13.47 -10.47
N TYR A 47 -6.32 -14.31 -9.45
CA TYR A 47 -5.81 -15.66 -9.63
C TYR A 47 -6.78 -16.51 -10.46
N ASP A 48 -8.08 -16.46 -10.17
CA ASP A 48 -9.12 -17.20 -10.88
C ASP A 48 -9.26 -16.77 -12.36
N SER A 49 -9.01 -15.49 -12.65
CA SER A 49 -9.02 -14.95 -14.01
C SER A 49 -7.69 -15.09 -14.76
N GLY A 50 -6.67 -15.72 -14.15
CA GLY A 50 -5.36 -15.95 -14.77
C GLY A 50 -4.44 -14.72 -14.81
N HIS A 51 -4.77 -13.67 -14.05
CA HIS A 51 -4.02 -12.42 -13.89
C HIS A 51 -3.26 -12.33 -12.56
N GLY A 52 -3.04 -13.45 -11.87
CA GLY A 52 -2.38 -13.48 -10.56
C GLY A 52 -0.98 -12.82 -10.51
N HIS A 53 -0.27 -12.74 -11.65
CA HIS A 53 1.02 -12.03 -11.72
C HIS A 53 0.89 -10.51 -11.47
N LEU A 54 -0.30 -9.94 -11.57
CA LEU A 54 -0.58 -8.54 -11.25
C LEU A 54 -0.87 -8.31 -9.75
N ALA A 55 -1.14 -9.37 -8.99
CA ALA A 55 -1.57 -9.27 -7.60
C ALA A 55 -0.46 -8.85 -6.62
N SER A 56 0.82 -8.97 -7.01
CA SER A 56 1.95 -8.80 -6.07
C SER A 56 2.01 -7.44 -5.36
N ALA A 57 1.59 -6.35 -5.99
CA ALA A 57 1.49 -5.04 -5.32
C ALA A 57 0.34 -4.97 -4.32
N LEU A 58 -0.81 -5.56 -4.65
CA LEU A 58 -1.94 -5.65 -3.72
C LEU A 58 -1.57 -6.52 -2.52
N GLU A 59 -0.96 -7.68 -2.74
CA GLU A 59 -0.47 -8.58 -1.68
C GLU A 59 0.45 -7.83 -0.71
N HIS A 60 1.37 -7.03 -1.23
CA HIS A 60 2.25 -6.21 -0.40
C HIS A 60 1.51 -5.15 0.42
N GLN A 61 0.57 -4.40 -0.19
CA GLN A 61 -0.20 -3.38 0.54
C GLN A 61 -1.12 -3.99 1.58
N ILE A 62 -1.71 -5.16 1.31
CA ILE A 62 -2.53 -5.90 2.26
C ILE A 62 -1.70 -6.34 3.46
N ALA A 63 -0.52 -6.91 3.24
CA ALA A 63 0.35 -7.33 4.34
C ALA A 63 0.71 -6.14 5.27
N LEU A 64 0.89 -4.95 4.71
CA LEU A 64 1.11 -3.72 5.48
C LEU A 64 -0.16 -3.28 6.24
N ALA A 65 -1.34 -3.37 5.62
CA ALA A 65 -2.61 -3.08 6.27
C ALA A 65 -2.91 -4.06 7.41
N GLU A 66 -2.65 -5.36 7.21
CA GLU A 66 -2.78 -6.40 8.25
C GLU A 66 -1.86 -6.12 9.44
N ALA A 67 -0.62 -5.72 9.19
CA ALA A 67 0.32 -5.36 10.25
C ALA A 67 -0.22 -4.19 11.09
N LEU A 68 -0.83 -3.17 10.46
CA LEU A 68 -1.48 -2.06 11.17
C LEU A 68 -2.66 -2.52 12.01
N VAL A 69 -3.51 -3.40 11.46
CA VAL A 69 -4.64 -4.00 12.21
C VAL A 69 -4.16 -4.77 13.43
N VAL A 70 -3.09 -5.55 13.29
CA VAL A 70 -2.48 -6.28 14.42
C VAL A 70 -1.95 -5.31 15.48
N SER A 71 -1.25 -4.24 15.08
CA SER A 71 -0.80 -3.20 16.00
C SER A 71 -1.95 -2.54 16.76
N LEU A 72 -3.05 -2.19 16.07
CA LEU A 72 -4.24 -1.61 16.70
C LEU A 72 -4.89 -2.57 17.69
N LYS A 73 -4.97 -3.86 17.37
CA LYS A 73 -5.52 -4.89 18.29
C LYS A 73 -4.70 -5.00 19.57
N ILE A 74 -3.36 -4.93 19.47
CA ILE A 74 -2.47 -4.90 20.62
C ILE A 74 -2.73 -3.64 21.46
N GLU A 75 -2.87 -2.47 20.82
CA GLU A 75 -3.17 -1.22 21.53
C GLU A 75 -4.48 -1.23 22.29
N VAL A 76 -5.57 -1.77 21.70
CA VAL A 76 -6.86 -1.93 22.40
C VAL A 76 -6.68 -2.77 23.67
N HIS A 77 -5.83 -3.81 23.61
CA HIS A 77 -5.58 -4.68 24.74
C HIS A 77 -4.70 -4.01 25.82
N GLU A 78 -3.81 -3.10 25.43
CA GLU A 78 -2.82 -2.47 26.31
C GLU A 78 -3.18 -1.05 26.81
N LEU A 79 -4.36 -0.52 26.45
CA LEU A 79 -4.94 0.82 26.76
C LEU A 79 -4.79 1.32 28.23
N LYS A 80 -3.56 1.63 28.65
CA LYS A 80 -3.20 2.18 29.97
C LYS A 80 -2.37 3.46 29.92
N LYS A 81 -2.02 4.01 28.74
CA LYS A 81 -1.10 5.16 28.67
C LYS A 81 -1.60 6.31 27.81
N THR A 82 -1.40 7.50 28.35
CA THR A 82 -1.73 8.84 27.83
C THR A 82 -1.02 9.25 26.53
N HIS A 83 -0.28 8.36 25.88
CA HIS A 83 0.36 8.59 24.56
C HIS A 83 -0.47 8.06 23.37
N ALA A 84 -1.65 7.48 23.63
CA ALA A 84 -2.42 6.76 22.63
C ALA A 84 -3.02 7.63 21.50
N PHE A 85 -3.35 8.90 21.74
CA PHE A 85 -4.08 9.70 20.74
C PHE A 85 -3.24 10.09 19.52
N HIS A 86 -2.02 10.60 19.73
CA HIS A 86 -1.12 10.92 18.61
C HIS A 86 -0.69 9.67 17.85
N HIS A 87 -0.53 8.55 18.53
CA HIS A 87 -0.19 7.29 17.89
C HIS A 87 -1.35 6.76 17.03
N LEU A 88 -2.58 6.80 17.55
CA LEU A 88 -3.78 6.41 16.82
C LEU A 88 -4.04 7.29 15.60
N HIS A 89 -3.81 8.60 15.68
CA HIS A 89 -3.88 9.45 14.50
C HIS A 89 -2.83 9.10 13.46
N ALA A 90 -1.59 8.79 13.87
CA ALA A 90 -0.58 8.34 12.92
C ALA A 90 -0.97 7.01 12.24
N ILE A 91 -1.58 6.09 12.98
CA ILE A 91 -2.09 4.83 12.42
C ILE A 91 -3.31 5.06 11.51
N GLU A 92 -4.22 5.95 11.88
CA GLU A 92 -5.37 6.34 11.05
C GLU A 92 -4.92 6.92 9.70
N GLU A 93 -3.96 7.86 9.71
CA GLU A 93 -3.38 8.42 8.50
C GLU A 93 -2.70 7.35 7.65
N GLU A 94 -1.98 6.42 8.30
CA GLU A 94 -1.32 5.33 7.60
C GLU A 94 -2.34 4.37 6.98
N LEU A 95 -3.41 4.02 7.69
CA LEU A 95 -4.48 3.17 7.18
C LEU A 95 -5.20 3.82 5.99
N LEU A 96 -5.47 5.12 6.06
CA LEU A 96 -6.03 5.89 4.94
C LEU A 96 -5.08 5.90 3.74
N HIS A 97 -3.78 6.05 3.98
CA HIS A 97 -2.78 5.98 2.91
C HIS A 97 -2.76 4.59 2.25
N ARG A 98 -2.83 3.51 3.02
CA ARG A 98 -2.92 2.15 2.48
C ARG A 98 -4.20 1.90 1.70
N GLU A 99 -5.32 2.37 2.19
CA GLU A 99 -6.60 2.29 1.47
C GLU A 99 -6.53 3.00 0.12
N ASN A 100 -6.05 4.24 0.09
CA ASN A 100 -5.86 4.98 -1.16
C ASN A 100 -4.93 4.22 -2.11
N ARG A 101 -3.83 3.66 -1.60
CA ARG A 101 -2.87 2.90 -2.41
C ARG A 101 -3.47 1.63 -2.99
N ILE A 102 -4.24 0.88 -2.20
CA ILE A 102 -4.98 -0.32 -2.66
C ILE A 102 -5.97 0.07 -3.75
N MET A 103 -6.72 1.16 -3.57
CA MET A 103 -7.68 1.64 -4.57
C MET A 103 -7.01 2.08 -5.88
N GLU A 104 -5.85 2.73 -5.81
CA GLU A 104 -5.04 3.07 -7.00
C GLU A 104 -4.59 1.82 -7.75
N GLU A 105 -4.06 0.83 -7.03
CA GLU A 105 -3.61 -0.43 -7.64
C GLU A 105 -4.77 -1.21 -8.27
N LEU A 106 -5.92 -1.29 -7.59
CA LEU A 106 -7.13 -1.88 -8.16
C LEU A 106 -7.59 -1.14 -9.43
N HIS A 107 -7.49 0.18 -9.45
CA HIS A 107 -7.82 0.98 -10.63
C HIS A 107 -6.87 0.69 -11.79
N ILE A 108 -5.56 0.65 -11.55
CA ILE A 108 -4.55 0.31 -12.56
C ILE A 108 -4.82 -1.08 -13.14
N ILE A 109 -5.08 -2.07 -12.28
CA ILE A 109 -5.37 -3.45 -12.68
C ILE A 109 -6.68 -3.52 -13.47
N TYR A 110 -7.72 -2.80 -13.04
CA TYR A 110 -8.98 -2.71 -13.76
C TYR A 110 -8.78 -2.16 -15.18
N GLU A 111 -8.03 -1.08 -15.32
CA GLU A 111 -7.69 -0.50 -16.62
C GLU A 111 -6.93 -1.50 -17.50
N MET A 112 -5.97 -2.23 -16.93
CA MET A 112 -5.20 -3.24 -17.66
C MET A 112 -6.06 -4.42 -18.13
N LYS A 113 -7.08 -4.82 -17.34
CA LYS A 113 -8.02 -5.89 -17.71
C LYS A 113 -9.00 -5.46 -18.81
N HIS A 114 -9.45 -4.21 -18.79
CA HIS A 114 -10.55 -3.74 -19.65
C HIS A 114 -10.09 -2.99 -20.90
N HIS A 115 -8.93 -2.35 -20.84
CA HIS A 115 -8.28 -1.82 -22.03
C HIS A 115 -7.32 -2.88 -22.53
N ASN A 116 -7.60 -3.44 -23.72
CA ASN A 116 -6.63 -4.21 -24.50
C ASN A 116 -5.44 -3.31 -24.80
N HIS A 117 -4.56 -3.11 -23.83
CA HIS A 117 -3.21 -2.68 -24.08
C HIS A 117 -2.61 -3.83 -24.89
N ASP A 118 -2.55 -3.61 -26.20
CA ASP A 118 -1.76 -4.42 -27.10
C ASP A 118 -0.31 -4.27 -26.62
N HIS A 119 0.06 -5.10 -25.66
CA HIS A 119 1.45 -5.30 -25.23
C HIS A 119 2.11 -6.06 -26.37
N SER A 120 2.28 -5.35 -27.49
CA SER A 120 2.94 -5.76 -28.71
C SER A 120 4.17 -6.57 -28.35
N HIS A 121 4.43 -7.66 -29.08
CA HIS A 121 5.57 -8.57 -28.89
C HIS A 121 6.87 -7.85 -28.49
N HIS A 122 7.06 -7.65 -27.18
CA HIS A 122 8.25 -7.02 -26.65
C HIS A 122 9.31 -8.09 -26.54
N THR A 123 10.51 -7.84 -27.06
CA THR A 123 11.63 -8.74 -26.80
C THR A 123 12.11 -8.57 -25.35
N VAL A 124 12.82 -9.57 -24.83
CA VAL A 124 13.44 -9.49 -23.50
C VAL A 124 14.31 -8.22 -23.38
N GLU A 125 15.09 -7.91 -24.41
CA GLU A 125 15.95 -6.71 -24.44
C GLU A 125 15.14 -5.42 -24.33
N GLN A 126 14.00 -5.32 -25.03
CA GLN A 126 13.13 -4.14 -24.98
C GLN A 126 12.52 -3.94 -23.59
N LEU A 127 12.11 -5.02 -22.92
CA LEU A 127 11.59 -4.93 -21.55
C LEU A 127 12.67 -4.50 -20.56
N ILE A 128 13.89 -5.04 -20.70
CA ILE A 128 15.03 -4.64 -19.86
C ILE A 128 15.34 -3.16 -20.07
N GLU A 129 15.48 -2.69 -21.31
CA GLU A 129 15.78 -1.28 -21.62
C GLU A 129 14.70 -0.34 -21.05
N ARG A 130 13.43 -0.71 -21.20
CA ARG A 130 12.30 0.04 -20.64
C ARG A 130 12.35 0.09 -19.11
N GLY A 131 12.61 -1.04 -18.44
CA GLY A 131 12.74 -1.09 -16.99
C GLY A 131 13.92 -0.26 -16.47
N GLU A 132 15.09 -0.35 -17.11
CA GLU A 132 16.26 0.44 -16.75
C GLU A 132 16.01 1.95 -16.93
N ALA A 133 15.28 2.34 -17.98
CA ALA A 133 14.87 3.73 -18.18
C ALA A 133 13.92 4.23 -17.08
N LEU A 134 12.96 3.41 -16.64
CA LEU A 134 12.05 3.75 -15.53
C LEU A 134 12.81 3.92 -14.22
N ILE A 135 13.70 3.00 -13.88
CA ILE A 135 14.55 3.10 -12.67
C ILE A 135 15.37 4.39 -12.71
N LYS A 136 15.94 4.74 -13.87
CA LYS A 136 16.70 5.99 -14.02
C LYS A 136 15.84 7.23 -13.77
N LYS A 137 14.61 7.27 -14.31
CA LYS A 137 13.66 8.37 -14.06
C LYS A 137 13.28 8.46 -12.59
N ALA A 138 12.95 7.33 -11.96
CA ALA A 138 12.58 7.25 -10.56
C ALA A 138 13.73 7.69 -9.63
N LYS A 139 14.97 7.24 -9.88
CA LYS A 139 16.17 7.68 -9.14
C LYS A 139 16.37 9.19 -9.21
N ALA A 140 16.20 9.80 -10.38
CA ALA A 140 16.31 11.25 -10.53
C ALA A 140 15.24 12.01 -9.73
N ALA A 141 14.01 11.49 -9.68
CA ALA A 141 12.95 12.09 -8.87
C ALA A 141 13.20 11.96 -7.36
N LEU A 142 13.74 10.82 -6.90
CA LEU A 142 14.10 10.59 -5.49
C LEU A 142 15.10 11.62 -4.95
N GLU A 143 16.01 12.13 -5.78
CA GLU A 143 16.95 13.19 -5.37
C GLU A 143 16.23 14.47 -4.91
N HIS A 144 15.03 14.70 -5.43
CA HIS A 144 14.17 15.84 -5.12
C HIS A 144 13.07 15.52 -4.10
N MET A 145 12.76 14.23 -3.88
CA MET A 145 11.74 13.75 -2.94
C MET A 145 12.36 13.24 -1.63
N LYS A 146 12.79 14.14 -0.75
CA LYS A 146 13.36 13.71 0.53
C LYS A 146 12.27 13.42 1.58
N HIS A 147 12.27 12.18 2.08
CA HIS A 147 11.48 11.71 3.24
C HIS A 147 9.96 11.81 3.11
N THR A 148 9.41 11.69 1.91
CA THR A 148 7.96 11.59 1.68
C THR A 148 7.50 10.14 1.62
N ARG A 149 6.21 9.88 1.89
CA ARG A 149 5.60 8.56 1.68
C ARG A 149 5.73 8.11 0.21
N ASP A 150 5.62 9.06 -0.71
CA ASP A 150 5.79 8.81 -2.14
C ASP A 150 7.21 8.41 -2.51
N ALA A 151 8.23 8.90 -1.80
CA ALA A 151 9.61 8.46 -2.00
C ALA A 151 9.77 6.98 -1.65
N HIS A 152 9.19 6.54 -0.53
CA HIS A 152 9.22 5.12 -0.13
C HIS A 152 8.43 4.22 -1.10
N ALA A 153 7.28 4.69 -1.59
CA ALA A 153 6.53 3.99 -2.61
C ALA A 153 7.36 3.85 -3.90
N LEU A 154 8.02 4.92 -4.33
CA LEU A 154 8.86 4.93 -5.52
C LEU A 154 10.08 4.00 -5.39
N GLU A 155 10.73 3.95 -4.22
CA GLU A 155 11.79 2.99 -3.90
C GLU A 155 11.32 1.54 -3.99
N THR A 156 10.10 1.27 -3.51
CA THR A 156 9.48 -0.05 -3.55
C THR A 156 9.21 -0.50 -4.99
N GLU A 157 8.65 0.39 -5.82
CA GLU A 157 8.43 0.10 -7.24
C GLU A 157 9.76 -0.14 -7.98
N MET A 158 10.79 0.66 -7.69
CA MET A 158 12.12 0.45 -8.26
C MET A 158 12.69 -0.92 -7.90
N PHE A 159 12.55 -1.36 -6.65
CA PHE A 159 13.00 -2.69 -6.23
C PHE A 159 12.34 -3.80 -7.05
N TRP A 160 11.02 -3.73 -7.25
CA TRP A 160 10.30 -4.75 -8.02
C TRP A 160 10.66 -4.73 -9.51
N ILE A 161 10.92 -3.55 -10.09
CA ILE A 161 11.43 -3.45 -11.48
C ILE A 161 12.85 -4.03 -11.57
N GLU A 162 13.73 -3.77 -10.60
CA GLU A 162 15.08 -4.33 -10.55
C GLU A 162 15.03 -5.87 -10.47
N ASP A 163 14.15 -6.43 -9.62
CA ASP A 163 13.93 -7.88 -9.54
C ASP A 163 13.38 -8.45 -10.85
N LEU A 164 12.41 -7.78 -11.50
CA LEU A 164 11.88 -8.19 -12.80
C LEU A 164 12.96 -8.21 -13.89
N ILE A 165 13.83 -7.19 -13.92
CA ILE A 165 14.97 -7.13 -14.85
C ILE A 165 15.94 -8.29 -14.58
N ASP A 166 16.23 -8.59 -13.31
CA ASP A 166 17.09 -9.70 -12.94
C ASP A 166 16.50 -11.05 -13.35
N GLN A 167 15.18 -11.22 -13.26
CA GLN A 167 14.47 -12.38 -13.78
C GLN A 167 14.60 -12.50 -15.30
N LEU A 168 14.40 -11.39 -16.03
CA LEU A 168 14.55 -11.33 -17.50
C LEU A 168 15.99 -11.65 -17.96
N LYS A 169 17.00 -11.18 -17.22
CA LYS A 169 18.43 -11.41 -17.53
C LYS A 169 18.89 -12.86 -17.30
N LYS A 170 18.23 -13.61 -16.42
CA LYS A 170 18.59 -15.01 -16.10
C LYS A 170 18.21 -16.02 -17.20
N GLY A 171 17.56 -15.58 -18.28
CA GLY A 171 17.23 -16.38 -19.46
C GLY A 171 15.72 -16.70 -19.56
N PRO A 172 15.18 -16.88 -20.77
CA PRO A 172 13.75 -16.78 -21.01
C PRO A 172 12.99 -18.03 -20.60
N ASN A 173 11.86 -17.83 -19.93
CA ASN A 173 10.66 -18.60 -20.24
C ASN A 173 9.82 -17.68 -21.13
N ASP A 174 9.99 -17.76 -22.45
CA ASP A 174 9.24 -16.94 -23.43
C ASP A 174 7.71 -17.04 -23.20
N GLU A 175 7.23 -18.16 -22.65
CA GLU A 175 5.84 -18.36 -22.22
C GLU A 175 5.33 -17.30 -21.23
N ASN A 176 6.21 -16.65 -20.46
CA ASN A 176 5.84 -15.64 -19.46
C ASN A 176 6.18 -14.21 -19.88
N LEU A 177 6.70 -13.99 -21.10
CA LEU A 177 7.14 -12.66 -21.55
C LEU A 177 5.98 -11.66 -21.55
N LYS A 178 4.78 -12.11 -21.90
CA LYS A 178 3.54 -11.32 -21.81
C LYS A 178 3.26 -10.90 -20.35
N LYS A 179 3.41 -11.82 -19.39
CA LYS A 179 3.18 -11.52 -17.96
C LYS A 179 4.19 -10.51 -17.43
N HIS A 180 5.47 -10.67 -17.79
CA HIS A 180 6.51 -9.69 -17.43
C HIS A 180 6.25 -8.31 -18.07
N ALA A 181 5.77 -8.28 -19.32
CA ALA A 181 5.40 -7.03 -19.98
C ALA A 181 4.21 -6.35 -19.28
N GLU A 182 3.20 -7.10 -18.88
CA GLU A 182 2.06 -6.61 -18.10
C GLU A 182 2.51 -6.11 -16.72
N GLN A 183 3.36 -6.86 -16.00
CA GLN A 183 3.93 -6.41 -14.73
C GLN A 183 4.71 -5.11 -14.87
N LEU A 184 5.59 -5.01 -15.86
CA LEU A 184 6.35 -3.79 -16.12
C LEU A 184 5.44 -2.61 -16.44
N ALA A 185 4.39 -2.82 -17.23
CA ALA A 185 3.40 -1.79 -17.54
C ALA A 185 2.63 -1.32 -16.30
N ARG A 186 2.34 -2.24 -15.36
CA ARG A 186 1.73 -1.88 -14.07
C ARG A 186 2.66 -0.99 -13.26
N HIS A 187 3.92 -1.41 -13.09
CA HIS A 187 4.93 -0.61 -12.40
C HIS A 187 5.14 0.77 -13.04
N GLU A 188 5.12 0.83 -14.38
CA GLU A 188 5.22 2.10 -15.12
C GLU A 188 4.06 3.05 -14.78
N LYS A 189 2.81 2.59 -14.88
CA LYS A 189 1.64 3.42 -14.53
C LYS A 189 1.73 3.95 -13.11
N THR A 190 2.13 3.09 -12.18
CA THR A 190 2.33 3.48 -10.79
C THR A 190 3.40 4.57 -10.65
N ILE A 191 4.57 4.39 -11.26
CA ILE A 191 5.66 5.37 -11.21
C ILE A 191 5.21 6.69 -11.83
N GLU A 192 4.53 6.67 -12.97
CA GLU A 192 4.01 7.88 -13.61
C GLU A 192 3.07 8.66 -12.67
N GLN A 193 2.12 7.98 -12.03
CA GLN A 193 1.22 8.60 -11.05
C GLN A 193 1.96 9.19 -9.85
N LEU A 194 3.03 8.55 -9.37
CA LEU A 194 3.86 9.06 -8.27
C LEU A 194 4.67 10.29 -8.71
N LEU A 195 5.22 10.28 -9.93
CA LEU A 195 5.99 11.40 -10.47
C LEU A 195 5.12 12.64 -10.76
N ASP A 196 3.88 12.45 -11.19
CA ASP A 196 2.93 13.54 -11.42
C ASP A 196 2.61 14.31 -10.14
N ARG A 197 2.66 13.67 -8.97
CA ARG A 197 2.44 14.30 -7.66
C ARG A 197 3.61 15.19 -7.21
N VAL A 198 4.78 15.00 -7.81
CA VAL A 198 6.05 15.62 -7.42
C VAL A 198 6.43 16.75 -8.36
N SER A 199 5.88 16.75 -9.57
CA SER A 199 6.20 17.70 -10.64
C SER A 199 5.56 19.09 -10.46
N TYR A 200 5.15 19.45 -9.23
CA TYR A 200 4.52 20.75 -8.88
C TYR A 200 5.27 21.49 -7.77
#